data_AF-A0A9P6WRW7-F1
#
_entry.id   AF-A0A9P6WRW7-F1
#
_cell.length_a   1.000
_cell.length_b   1.000
_cell.length_c   1.000
_cell.angle_alpha   90.00
_cell.angle_beta   90.00
_cell.angle_gamma   90.00
#
_symmetry.space_group_name_H-M   'P 1'
#
loop_
_entity.id
_entity.type
_entity.pdbx_description
1 polymer ?
#
loop_
_entity_poly.entity_id
_entity_poly.type
_entity_poly.pdbx_seq_one_letter_code
_entity_poly.pdbx_strand_id
1 'polypeptide(L)' 'MRPGITRVERDDDDFVDRAKTAYKQDGGAEEPAHYSHINEFEGKRVVVLRNKRGVLAVYEDVQGLVTRLARWPASWV' A
#
# COMPACT_ATOMS: atom_id res chain seq x y z
N MET A 1 -5.93 -21.93 -21.30
CA MET A 1 -4.68 -21.41 -20.71
C MET A 1 -4.91 -19.96 -20.32
N ARG A 2 -5.06 -19.67 -19.02
CA ARG A 2 -4.88 -18.32 -18.48
C ARG A 2 -3.66 -18.42 -17.58
N PRO A 3 -2.62 -17.59 -17.74
CA PRO A 3 -1.48 -17.66 -16.83
C PRO A 3 -2.02 -17.33 -15.44
N GLY A 4 -2.04 -18.35 -14.58
CA GLY A 4 -2.14 -18.15 -13.14
C GLY A 4 -0.92 -17.33 -12.78
N ILE A 5 -1.14 -16.04 -12.56
CA ILE A 5 -0.16 -15.18 -11.94
C ILE A 5 0.11 -15.88 -10.62
N THR A 6 1.26 -16.54 -10.51
CA THR A 6 1.77 -17.06 -9.25
C THR A 6 1.68 -15.87 -8.32
N ARG A 7 0.65 -15.86 -7.46
CA ARG A 7 0.48 -14.87 -6.41
C ARG A 7 1.71 -15.09 -5.57
N VAL A 8 2.76 -14.35 -5.89
CA VAL A 8 3.91 -14.22 -5.03
C VAL A 8 3.31 -13.65 -3.76
N GLU A 9 3.09 -14.54 -2.80
CA GLU A 9 3.07 -14.27 -1.37
C GLU A 9 4.44 -13.70 -0.99
N ARG A 10 4.88 -12.64 -1.68
CA ARG A 10 5.68 -11.61 -1.04
C ARG A 10 4.81 -11.20 0.11
N ASP A 11 5.28 -11.64 1.26
CA ASP A 11 4.65 -11.59 2.56
C ASP A 11 3.85 -10.28 2.66
N ASP A 12 2.52 -10.40 2.60
CA ASP A 12 1.60 -9.27 2.59
C ASP A 12 1.87 -8.37 3.82
N ASP A 13 2.29 -8.97 4.93
CA ASP A 13 2.67 -8.31 6.17
C ASP A 13 3.96 -7.48 6.01
N ASP A 14 5.01 -8.05 5.40
CA ASP A 14 6.25 -7.34 5.04
C ASP A 14 6.01 -6.12 4.14
N PHE A 15 5.13 -6.22 3.15
CA PHE A 15 4.85 -5.08 2.27
C PHE A 15 4.11 -3.95 3.03
N VAL A 16 3.16 -4.31 3.90
CA VAL A 16 2.46 -3.35 4.75
C VAL A 16 3.43 -2.72 5.76
N ASP A 17 4.33 -3.49 6.35
CA ASP A 17 5.35 -2.98 7.29
C ASP A 17 6.31 -2.02 6.60
N ARG A 18 6.82 -2.37 5.41
CA ARG A 18 7.66 -1.49 4.60
C ARG A 18 6.95 -0.19 4.23
N ALA A 19 5.66 -0.24 3.89
CA ALA A 19 4.87 0.96 3.62
C ALA A 19 4.67 1.83 4.87
N LYS A 20 4.38 1.22 6.03
CA LYS A 20 4.28 1.94 7.32
C LYS A 20 5.62 2.60 7.69
N THR A 21 6.72 1.88 7.51
CA THR A 21 8.08 2.36 7.75
C THR A 21 8.45 3.52 6.82
N ALA A 22 8.13 3.43 5.53
CA ALA A 22 8.32 4.52 4.57
C ALA A 22 7.48 5.75 4.93
N TYR A 23 6.22 5.55 5.32
CA TYR A 23 5.34 6.63 5.76
C TYR A 23 5.85 7.34 7.01
N LYS A 24 6.36 6.60 7.99
CA LYS A 24 6.98 7.16 9.19
C LYS A 24 8.25 7.95 8.86
N GLN A 25 9.08 7.44 7.95
CA GLN A 25 10.30 8.12 7.48
C GLN A 25 10.01 9.42 6.70
N ASP A 26 8.90 9.46 5.97
CA ASP A 26 8.44 10.64 5.23
C ASP A 26 7.95 11.77 6.16
N GLY A 27 7.84 11.51 7.47
CA GLY A 27 7.30 12.46 8.45
C GLY A 27 5.81 12.32 8.66
N GLY A 28 5.25 11.14 8.39
CA GLY A 28 3.85 10.79 8.63
C GLY A 28 3.38 11.20 10.02
N ALA A 29 2.61 12.28 10.07
CA ALA A 29 2.15 12.88 11.33
C ALA A 29 1.04 12.07 12.02
N GLU A 30 0.34 11.20 11.28
CA GLU A 30 -0.80 10.44 11.77
C GLU A 30 -0.49 8.95 11.79
N GLU A 31 -0.74 8.26 12.90
CA GLU A 31 -0.49 6.82 12.97
C GLU A 31 -1.40 6.05 11.99
N PRO A 32 -0.84 5.30 11.03
CA PRO A 32 -1.65 4.44 10.17
C PRO A 32 -2.28 3.35 11.03
N ALA A 33 -3.58 3.13 10.85
CA ALA A 33 -4.29 2.15 11.67
C ALA A 33 -3.94 0.72 11.28
N HIS A 34 -4.23 -0.22 12.17
CA HIS A 34 -4.00 -1.66 11.98
C HIS A 34 -4.76 -2.26 10.79
N TYR A 35 -5.75 -1.56 10.21
CA TYR A 35 -6.54 -2.00 9.06
C TYR A 35 -6.04 -1.47 7.70
N SER A 36 -4.76 -1.07 7.63
CA SER A 36 -4.05 -0.95 6.36
C SER A 36 -4.18 -2.25 5.57
N HIS A 37 -4.48 -2.14 4.28
CA HIS A 37 -4.74 -3.30 3.45
C HIS A 37 -4.04 -3.15 2.12
N ILE A 38 -3.71 -4.30 1.54
CA ILE A 38 -3.22 -4.39 0.18
C ILE A 38 -4.43 -4.41 -0.75
N ASN A 39 -4.35 -3.60 -1.79
CA ASN A 39 -5.33 -3.50 -2.84
C ASN A 39 -4.63 -3.62 -4.20
N GLU A 40 -5.39 -3.89 -5.25
CA GLU A 40 -4.90 -3.85 -6.62
C GLU A 40 -5.49 -2.63 -7.33
N PHE A 41 -4.62 -1.80 -7.92
CA PHE A 41 -5.01 -0.59 -8.62
C PHE A 41 -4.30 -0.52 -9.96
N GLU A 42 -5.08 -0.43 -11.04
CA GLU A 42 -4.56 -0.44 -12.42
C GLU A 42 -3.66 -1.66 -12.73
N GLY A 43 -3.97 -2.82 -12.14
CA GLY A 43 -3.16 -4.04 -12.28
C GLY A 43 -1.85 -4.02 -11.50
N LYS A 44 -1.67 -3.05 -10.59
CA LYS A 44 -0.52 -2.94 -9.69
C LYS A 44 -0.93 -3.22 -8.26
N ARG A 45 -0.06 -3.89 -7.51
CA ARG A 45 -0.26 -4.15 -6.08
C ARG A 45 0.11 -2.91 -5.29
N VAL A 46 -0.82 -2.43 -4.46
CA VAL A 46 -0.62 -1.23 -3.65
C VAL A 46 -1.02 -1.46 -2.19
N VAL A 47 -0.33 -0.85 -1.23
CA VAL A 47 -0.74 -0.74 0.16
C VAL A 47 -1.44 0.58 0.36
N VAL A 48 -2.66 0.52 0.88
CA VAL A 48 -3.42 1.69 1.30
C VAL A 48 -3.29 1.82 2.82
N LEU A 49 -2.50 2.80 3.26
CA LEU A 49 -2.43 3.21 4.65
C LEU A 49 -3.60 4.13 4.95
N ARG A 50 -4.40 3.78 5.95
CA ARG A 50 -5.59 4.54 6.36
C ARG A 50 -5.71 4.63 7.87
N ASN A 51 -6.39 5.67 8.32
CA ASN A 51 -6.75 5.89 9.72
C ASN A 51 -8.25 6.23 9.83
N LYS A 52 -8.70 6.61 11.04
CA LYS A 52 -10.11 6.93 11.31
C LYS A 52 -10.64 8.13 10.51
N ARG A 53 -9.75 8.94 9.93
CA ARG A 53 -10.09 10.13 9.14
C ARG A 53 -10.08 9.86 7.63
N GLY A 54 -9.54 8.72 7.19
CA GLY A 54 -9.50 8.33 5.78
C GLY A 54 -8.15 7.73 5.37
N VAL A 55 -7.85 7.79 4.07
CA VAL A 55 -6.55 7.33 3.52
C VAL A 55 -5.47 8.37 3.79
N LEU A 56 -4.39 7.93 4.41
CA LEU A 56 -3.22 8.74 4.72
C LEU A 56 -2.22 8.76 3.56
N ALA A 57 -1.93 7.58 3.03
CA ALA A 57 -0.96 7.40 1.97
C ALA A 57 -1.20 6.08 1.26
N VAL A 58 -0.82 6.04 -0.01
CA VAL A 58 -0.84 4.82 -0.81
C VAL A 58 0.57 4.56 -1.32
N TYR A 59 1.01 3.32 -1.23
CA TYR A 59 2.30 2.87 -1.74
C TYR A 59 2.10 1.76 -2.77
N GLU A 60 2.74 1.82 -3.93
CA GLU A 60 2.77 0.73 -4.89
C GLU A 60 4.01 -0.15 -4.69
N ASP A 61 3.89 -1.46 -4.93
CA ASP A 61 5.04 -2.36 -5.07
C ASP A 61 5.49 -2.31 -6.52
N VAL A 62 6.59 -1.61 -6.76
CA VAL A 62 7.26 -1.60 -8.07
C VAL A 62 8.46 -2.50 -7.98
N GLN A 63 8.27 -3.76 -8.36
CA GLN A 63 9.34 -4.77 -8.40
C GLN A 63 10.01 -5.01 -7.02
N GLY A 64 9.30 -4.83 -5.91
CA GLY A 64 9.86 -4.91 -4.55
C GLY A 64 10.28 -3.59 -3.94
N LEU A 65 10.12 -2.47 -4.63
CA LEU A 65 10.28 -1.14 -4.06
C LEU A 65 8.92 -0.55 -3.69
N VAL A 66 8.74 -0.23 -2.42
CA VAL A 66 7.60 0.56 -1.93
C VAL A 66 7.75 2.00 -2.46
N THR A 67 6.92 2.35 -3.43
CA THR A 67 6.92 3.70 -4.03
C THR A 67 5.66 4.43 -3.60
N ARG A 68 5.80 5.63 -3.03
CA ARG A 68 4.63 6.43 -2.63
C ARG A 68 3.90 6.96 -3.86
N LEU A 69 2.60 6.71 -3.94
CA LEU A 69 1.74 7.33 -4.93
C LEU A 69 1.42 8.77 -4.52
N ALA A 70 1.71 9.72 -5.40
CA ALA A 70 1.37 11.13 -5.20
C ALA A 70 -0.14 11.40 -5.29
N ARG A 71 -0.89 10.52 -5.97
CA ARG A 71 -2.34 10.61 -6.13
C ARG A 71 -2.95 9.22 -6.26
N TRP A 72 -4.12 9.05 -5.67
CA TRP A 72 -4.94 7.84 -5.73
C TRP A 72 -6.41 8.24 -5.97
N PRO A 73 -7.29 7.31 -6.39
CA PRO A 73 -8.67 7.66 -6.68
C PRO A 73 -9.39 8.15 -5.42
N ALA A 74 -10.21 9.19 -5.60
CA ALA A 74 -11.02 9.76 -4.51
C ALA A 74 -12.02 8.76 -3.92
N SER A 75 -12.34 7.67 -4.65
CA SER A 75 -13.19 6.58 -4.15
C SER A 75 -12.59 5.81 -2.97
N TRP A 76 -11.32 6.04 -2.65
CA TRP A 76 -10.67 5.44 -1.47
C TRP A 76 -10.66 6.37 -0.26
N VAL A 77 -10.93 7.67 -0.45
CA VAL A 77 -10.92 8.70 0.59
C VAL A 77 -12.27 8.75 1.31
#